data_AF-A0AAV3RC59-F1
#
_entry.id   AF-A0AAV3RC59-F1
#
_cell.length_a   1.000
_cell.length_b   1.000
_cell.length_c   1.000
_cell.angle_alpha   90.00
_cell.angle_beta   90.00
_cell.angle_gamma   90.00
#
_symmetry.space_group_name_H-M   'P 1'
#
loop_
_entity.id
_entity.type
_entity.pdbx_description
1 polymer ?
#
loop_
_entity_poly.entity_id
_entity_poly.type
_entity_poly.pdbx_seq_one_letter_code
_entity_poly.pdbx_strand_id
1 'polypeptide(L)'
;MIEEPIGVWGSENITFQGVLEHLNVTKDQSDYLWYMTRIYVRDSDISFWEENEISPTLSIDSMRDFMRVFINGRHAGSAKGDWVKVLQPLQLSQGFNDIVLLSETVGLQNYGAFLEKDGAGFRGQVKLTGFKNGDIDLTQSSWTYQIGLQGEFQKFYAVNGDASTKWVEVSKEVLPAGFSWYKAHFDAPDGTDPVVLDLSTMSKGQAWVNGHHMGRYWTLTAPKDGCQENCDYRGAYNENKCTTNCGKPTQTWYHIPRSWLQPSDNLLVIFEETDKTPFDISLKIRFTGTVCGQVSENHYPSLNLWGQLQSSTNTPAAVHLQCDPGHTISSIEFASYGTPQGSCQKFSKGSCHASNSELVVSEACQGRNSCSISVSNDAFGDPCNGVTKTLAVEVQCSAYIGSSASK
;
A
#
# COMPACT_ATOMS: atom_id res chain seq x y z
N MET A 1 18.73 -13.62 -4.29
CA MET A 1 18.22 -12.79 -5.38
C MET A 1 18.30 -13.57 -6.68
N ILE A 2 17.34 -13.30 -7.57
CA ILE A 2 17.40 -13.60 -9.00
C ILE A 2 17.06 -12.31 -9.72
N GLU A 3 17.87 -11.92 -10.70
CA GLU A 3 17.54 -10.80 -11.59
C GLU A 3 16.54 -11.27 -12.63
N GLU A 4 15.45 -10.53 -12.79
CA GLU A 4 14.45 -10.80 -13.81
C GLU A 4 14.93 -10.26 -15.16
N PRO A 5 14.94 -11.07 -16.22
CA PRO A 5 15.34 -10.61 -17.55
C PRO A 5 14.43 -9.51 -18.09
N ILE A 6 15.04 -8.50 -18.71
CA ILE A 6 14.30 -7.43 -19.39
C ILE A 6 13.92 -7.86 -20.81
N GLY A 7 12.62 -7.91 -21.10
CA GLY A 7 12.08 -8.23 -22.43
C GLY A 7 11.71 -9.71 -22.61
N VAL A 8 11.99 -10.25 -23.79
CA VAL A 8 11.58 -11.63 -24.15
C VAL A 8 12.53 -12.64 -23.50
N TRP A 9 12.00 -13.47 -22.60
CA TRP A 9 12.76 -14.44 -21.81
C TRP A 9 12.40 -15.91 -22.11
N GLY A 10 11.27 -16.17 -22.77
CA GLY A 10 10.75 -17.51 -23.02
C GLY A 10 10.52 -17.81 -24.50
N SER A 11 10.34 -19.10 -24.82
CA SER A 11 9.95 -19.55 -26.17
C SER A 11 8.47 -19.33 -26.48
N GLU A 12 7.63 -19.14 -25.46
CA GLU A 12 6.19 -18.84 -25.59
C GLU A 12 5.96 -17.34 -25.85
N ASN A 13 6.68 -16.78 -26.81
CA ASN A 13 6.49 -15.41 -27.28
C ASN A 13 5.69 -15.39 -28.59
N ILE A 14 5.05 -14.26 -28.88
CA ILE A 14 4.21 -14.08 -30.07
C ILE A 14 4.75 -12.92 -30.87
N THR A 15 4.86 -13.05 -32.19
CA THR A 15 5.21 -11.92 -33.07
C THR A 15 4.00 -11.51 -33.89
N PHE A 16 3.71 -10.20 -33.94
CA PHE A 16 2.60 -9.64 -34.70
C PHE A 16 3.01 -8.32 -35.38
N GLN A 17 2.41 -8.04 -36.55
CA GLN A 17 2.60 -6.77 -37.25
C GLN A 17 1.60 -5.75 -36.69
N GLY A 18 2.10 -4.89 -35.81
CA GLY A 18 1.29 -3.89 -35.14
C GLY A 18 1.33 -3.97 -33.62
N VAL A 19 0.89 -2.89 -32.96
CA VAL A 19 0.79 -2.80 -31.50
C VAL A 19 -0.54 -3.39 -31.03
N LEU A 20 -0.48 -4.47 -30.26
CA LEU A 20 -1.64 -5.14 -29.68
C LEU A 20 -2.00 -4.56 -28.31
N GLU A 21 -3.30 -4.50 -28.04
CA GLU A 21 -3.85 -4.08 -26.75
C GLU A 21 -3.51 -5.10 -25.64
N HIS A 22 -3.24 -4.60 -24.43
CA HIS A 22 -2.67 -5.39 -23.34
C HIS A 22 -3.57 -6.57 -22.94
N LEU A 23 -4.84 -6.32 -22.61
CA LEU A 23 -5.76 -7.35 -22.10
C LEU A 23 -6.11 -8.39 -23.16
N ASN A 24 -6.11 -8.01 -24.43
CA ASN A 24 -6.32 -8.94 -25.51
C ASN A 24 -5.18 -9.95 -25.61
N VAL A 25 -3.95 -9.58 -25.26
CA VAL A 25 -2.80 -10.48 -25.26
C VAL A 25 -2.69 -11.24 -23.94
N THR A 26 -2.71 -10.56 -22.80
CA THR A 26 -2.46 -11.19 -21.50
C THR A 26 -3.64 -11.99 -20.98
N LYS A 27 -4.86 -11.68 -21.42
CA LYS A 27 -6.11 -12.19 -20.82
C LYS A 27 -6.14 -12.01 -19.31
N ASP A 28 -5.53 -10.92 -18.82
CA ASP A 28 -5.38 -10.59 -17.39
C ASP A 28 -4.69 -11.68 -16.56
N GLN A 29 -3.85 -12.53 -17.19
CA GLN A 29 -3.09 -13.57 -16.49
C GLN A 29 -1.85 -13.04 -15.76
N SER A 30 -1.36 -11.87 -16.16
CA SER A 30 -0.25 -11.15 -15.54
C SER A 30 -0.47 -9.65 -15.72
N ASP A 31 0.06 -8.87 -14.78
CA ASP A 31 0.09 -7.42 -14.88
C ASP A 31 1.07 -6.92 -15.95
N TYR A 32 2.01 -7.77 -16.37
CA TYR A 32 3.15 -7.38 -17.20
C TYR A 32 2.99 -7.88 -18.63
N LEU A 33 3.18 -6.99 -19.60
CA LEU A 33 3.30 -7.34 -21.01
C LEU A 33 4.49 -6.62 -21.64
N TRP A 34 5.45 -7.41 -22.12
CA TRP A 34 6.61 -6.90 -22.85
C TRP A 34 6.30 -6.78 -24.33
N TYR A 35 6.73 -5.68 -24.93
CA TYR A 35 6.67 -5.37 -26.35
C TYR A 35 8.10 -5.12 -26.83
N MET A 36 8.62 -5.94 -27.71
CA MET A 36 9.98 -5.80 -28.24
C MET A 36 9.94 -5.57 -29.75
N THR A 37 10.63 -4.54 -30.19
CA THR A 37 10.95 -4.34 -31.61
C THR A 37 12.41 -3.92 -31.76
N ARG A 38 12.90 -3.93 -32.98
CA ARG A 38 14.29 -3.60 -33.30
C ARG A 38 14.32 -2.62 -34.46
N ILE A 39 15.13 -1.58 -34.30
CA ILE A 39 15.39 -0.59 -35.34
C ILE A 39 16.86 -0.58 -35.73
N TYR A 40 17.16 -0.11 -36.93
CA TYR A 40 18.52 0.12 -37.36
C TYR A 40 18.78 1.63 -37.47
N VAL A 41 19.83 2.11 -36.79
CA VAL A 41 20.27 3.50 -36.80
C VAL A 41 21.52 3.61 -37.66
N ARG A 42 21.52 4.53 -38.64
CA ARG A 42 22.67 4.75 -39.53
C ARG A 42 23.62 5.77 -38.92
N ASP A 43 24.88 5.74 -39.33
CA ASP A 43 25.86 6.79 -39.00
C ASP A 43 25.37 8.18 -39.36
N SER A 44 24.70 8.29 -40.51
CA SER A 44 24.13 9.56 -40.96
C SER A 44 23.02 10.11 -40.05
N ASP A 45 22.34 9.25 -39.27
CA ASP A 45 21.35 9.67 -38.30
C ASP A 45 22.04 10.19 -37.03
N ILE A 46 23.09 9.51 -36.57
CA ILE A 46 23.92 9.94 -35.43
C ILE A 46 24.55 11.32 -35.71
N SER A 47 25.22 11.48 -36.85
CA SER A 47 25.82 12.77 -37.22
C SER A 47 24.78 13.88 -37.35
N PHE A 48 23.59 13.55 -37.87
CA PHE A 48 22.49 14.52 -37.95
C PHE A 48 22.02 14.98 -36.57
N TRP A 49 21.92 14.07 -35.60
CA TRP A 49 21.56 14.41 -34.21
C TRP A 49 22.59 15.31 -33.55
N GLU A 50 23.88 14.99 -33.69
CA GLU A 50 24.98 15.77 -33.13
C GLU A 50 25.07 17.17 -33.76
N GLU A 51 24.97 17.27 -35.09
CA GLU A 51 25.07 18.55 -35.82
C GLU A 51 23.90 19.50 -35.52
N ASN A 52 22.72 18.98 -35.20
CA ASN A 52 21.49 19.75 -35.03
C ASN A 52 21.00 19.80 -33.58
N GLU A 53 21.76 19.25 -32.63
CA GLU A 53 21.39 19.14 -31.21
C GLU A 53 20.03 18.46 -30.99
N ILE A 54 19.70 17.45 -31.81
CA ILE A 54 18.42 16.72 -31.76
C ILE A 54 18.56 15.50 -30.88
N SER A 55 17.61 15.32 -29.95
CA SER A 55 17.47 14.08 -29.19
C SER A 55 16.36 13.21 -29.79
N PRO A 56 16.66 12.03 -30.34
CA PRO A 56 15.63 11.15 -30.89
C PRO A 56 14.66 10.74 -29.78
N THR A 57 13.36 10.81 -30.07
CA THR A 57 12.33 10.69 -29.04
C THR A 57 11.29 9.66 -29.43
N LEU A 58 10.96 8.76 -28.49
CA LEU A 58 9.81 7.87 -28.59
C LEU A 58 8.53 8.64 -28.25
N SER A 59 7.62 8.73 -29.22
CA SER A 59 6.29 9.29 -29.05
C SER A 59 5.25 8.18 -29.05
N ILE A 60 4.47 8.07 -27.98
CA ILE A 60 3.30 7.19 -27.89
C ILE A 60 2.09 8.07 -27.63
N ASP A 61 1.09 7.99 -28.49
CA ASP A 61 -0.07 8.88 -28.44
C ASP A 61 -0.85 8.77 -27.12
N SER A 62 -1.03 7.55 -26.62
CA SER A 62 -1.78 7.32 -25.39
C SER A 62 -1.42 5.99 -24.75
N MET A 63 -1.26 5.98 -23.43
CA MET A 63 -1.01 4.76 -22.66
C MET A 63 -1.66 4.79 -21.27
N ARG A 64 -1.94 3.60 -20.73
CA ARG A 64 -2.27 3.34 -19.33
C ARG A 64 -1.84 1.92 -18.91
N ASP A 65 -1.68 1.61 -17.62
CA ASP A 65 -1.69 2.51 -16.46
C ASP A 65 -0.27 3.00 -16.14
N PHE A 66 0.70 2.11 -16.35
CA PHE A 66 2.11 2.38 -16.16
C PHE A 66 2.91 1.75 -17.30
N MET A 67 3.96 2.43 -17.74
CA MET A 67 4.86 1.89 -18.74
C MET A 67 6.32 2.18 -18.42
N ARG A 68 7.19 1.33 -18.95
CA ARG A 68 8.64 1.53 -18.93
C ARG A 68 9.21 1.34 -20.33
N VAL A 69 10.25 2.11 -20.63
CA VAL A 69 10.99 2.05 -21.88
C VAL A 69 12.40 1.57 -21.57
N PHE A 70 12.85 0.55 -22.28
CA PHE A 70 14.21 0.07 -22.23
C PHE A 70 14.82 0.10 -23.63
N ILE A 71 16.07 0.55 -23.70
CA ILE A 71 16.86 0.58 -24.93
C ILE A 71 18.11 -0.27 -24.70
N ASN A 72 18.31 -1.28 -25.54
CA ASN A 72 19.46 -2.20 -25.45
C ASN A 72 19.65 -2.76 -24.02
N GLY A 73 18.53 -3.12 -23.37
CA GLY A 73 18.49 -3.67 -22.01
C GLY A 73 18.62 -2.65 -20.88
N ARG A 74 18.75 -1.35 -21.16
CA ARG A 74 18.87 -0.29 -20.14
C ARG A 74 17.59 0.52 -20.02
N HIS A 75 17.17 0.84 -18.80
CA HIS A 75 16.01 1.69 -18.56
C HIS A 75 16.25 3.11 -19.11
N ALA A 76 15.36 3.56 -19.98
CA ALA A 76 15.41 4.89 -20.61
C ALA A 76 14.38 5.84 -20.00
N GLY A 77 13.27 5.32 -19.48
CA GLY A 77 12.26 6.14 -18.82
C GLY A 77 10.98 5.39 -18.50
N SER A 78 10.07 6.08 -17.82
CA SER A 78 8.79 5.55 -17.37
C SER A 78 7.73 6.62 -17.43
N ALA A 79 6.49 6.20 -17.58
CA ALA A 79 5.34 7.08 -17.50
C ALA A 79 4.20 6.37 -16.76
N LYS A 80 3.36 7.16 -16.09
CA LYS A 80 2.16 6.73 -15.36
C LYS A 80 1.00 7.65 -15.72
N GLY A 81 -0.18 7.09 -15.94
CA GLY A 81 -1.38 7.90 -16.09
C GLY A 81 -2.54 7.12 -16.68
N ASP A 82 -3.65 7.82 -16.81
CA ASP A 82 -4.85 7.34 -17.49
C ASP A 82 -4.90 7.94 -18.90
N TRP A 83 -4.62 7.10 -19.91
CA TRP A 83 -4.57 7.44 -21.34
C TRP A 83 -3.72 8.66 -21.69
N VAL A 84 -2.54 8.76 -21.08
CA VAL A 84 -1.64 9.92 -21.26
C VAL A 84 -0.69 9.75 -22.44
N LYS A 85 -0.34 10.85 -23.10
CA LYS A 85 0.70 10.89 -24.14
C LYS A 85 2.09 10.77 -23.53
N VAL A 86 2.98 10.03 -24.19
CA VAL A 86 4.38 9.87 -23.76
C VAL A 86 5.32 10.40 -24.82
N LEU A 87 6.30 11.19 -24.37
CA LEU A 87 7.43 11.68 -25.15
C LEU A 87 8.70 11.35 -24.37
N GLN A 88 9.41 10.30 -24.77
CA GLN A 88 10.58 9.80 -24.07
C GLN A 88 11.84 9.92 -24.95
N PRO A 89 12.74 10.88 -24.66
CA PRO A 89 14.05 10.94 -25.31
C PRO A 89 14.83 9.63 -25.12
N LEU A 90 15.52 9.19 -26.16
CA LEU A 90 16.23 7.92 -26.21
C LEU A 90 17.73 8.12 -26.47
N GLN A 91 18.54 7.23 -25.88
CA GLN A 91 19.95 7.10 -26.22
C GLN A 91 20.13 5.90 -27.15
N LEU A 92 20.23 6.17 -28.46
CA LEU A 92 20.42 5.16 -29.49
C LEU A 92 21.88 5.11 -29.93
N SER A 93 22.37 3.93 -30.27
CA SER A 93 23.72 3.71 -30.81
C SER A 93 23.66 3.42 -32.31
N GLN A 94 24.77 3.59 -33.03
CA GLN A 94 24.87 3.14 -34.41
C GLN A 94 24.58 1.62 -34.50
N GLY A 95 23.84 1.21 -35.53
CA GLY A 95 23.48 -0.18 -35.79
C GLY A 95 22.12 -0.57 -35.20
N PHE A 96 21.97 -1.84 -34.85
CA PHE A 96 20.70 -2.35 -34.32
C PHE A 96 20.50 -1.93 -32.87
N ASN A 97 19.30 -1.38 -32.59
CA ASN A 97 18.88 -1.06 -31.24
C ASN A 97 17.58 -1.81 -30.93
N ASP A 98 17.57 -2.48 -29.78
CA ASP A 98 16.39 -3.11 -29.22
C ASP A 98 15.59 -2.07 -28.44
N ILE A 99 14.32 -1.91 -28.82
CA ILE A 99 13.34 -1.09 -28.11
C ILE A 99 12.38 -2.05 -27.43
N VAL A 100 12.42 -2.04 -26.10
CA VAL A 100 11.55 -2.85 -25.26
C VAL A 100 10.64 -1.92 -24.47
N LEU A 101 9.34 -2.07 -24.64
CA LEU A 101 8.33 -1.41 -23.83
C LEU A 101 7.75 -2.45 -22.87
N LEU A 102 7.62 -2.08 -21.60
CA LEU A 102 6.85 -2.83 -20.63
C LEU A 102 5.56 -2.07 -20.38
N SER A 103 4.43 -2.69 -20.61
CA SER A 103 3.11 -2.21 -20.16
C SER A 103 2.74 -2.93 -18.88
N GLU A 104 2.26 -2.17 -17.90
CA GLU A 104 1.87 -2.68 -16.59
C GLU A 104 0.44 -2.22 -16.26
N THR A 105 -0.45 -3.15 -15.95
CA THR A 105 -1.77 -2.85 -15.38
C THR A 105 -1.69 -2.73 -13.87
N VAL A 106 -2.48 -1.83 -13.28
CA VAL A 106 -2.56 -1.69 -11.82
C VAL A 106 -4.00 -1.86 -11.35
N GLY A 107 -4.55 -3.01 -11.71
CA GLY A 107 -5.98 -3.29 -11.62
C GLY A 107 -6.76 -2.75 -12.82
N LEU A 108 -7.95 -3.31 -13.03
CA LEU A 108 -8.83 -2.91 -14.13
C LEU A 108 -9.90 -1.94 -13.64
N GLN A 109 -10.42 -1.14 -14.56
CA GLN A 109 -11.54 -0.27 -14.28
C GLN A 109 -12.75 -1.09 -13.82
N ASN A 110 -13.34 -0.68 -12.70
CA ASN A 110 -14.43 -1.41 -12.03
C ASN A 110 -15.72 -0.57 -11.86
N TYR A 111 -15.75 0.66 -12.39
CA TYR A 111 -16.91 1.54 -12.34
C TYR A 111 -16.92 2.50 -13.54
N GLY A 112 -18.11 2.88 -14.01
CA GLY A 112 -18.30 3.78 -15.16
C GLY A 112 -19.00 3.10 -16.35
N ALA A 113 -19.47 3.92 -17.30
CA ALA A 113 -20.13 3.42 -18.50
C ALA A 113 -19.13 2.78 -19.47
N PHE A 114 -19.49 1.63 -20.04
CA PHE A 114 -18.70 0.90 -21.04
C PHE A 114 -17.27 0.57 -20.57
N LEU A 115 -17.08 0.30 -19.28
CA LEU A 115 -15.77 -0.02 -18.69
C LEU A 115 -15.07 -1.19 -19.40
N GLU A 116 -15.84 -2.12 -19.98
CA GLU A 116 -15.33 -3.27 -20.73
C GLU A 116 -14.65 -2.88 -22.05
N LYS A 117 -14.88 -1.66 -22.54
CA LYS A 117 -14.28 -1.13 -23.75
C LYS A 117 -13.00 -0.33 -23.49
N ASP A 118 -12.66 -0.07 -22.23
CA ASP A 118 -11.52 0.80 -21.98
C ASP A 118 -10.19 0.08 -22.25
N GLY A 119 -10.03 -1.19 -21.89
CA GLY A 119 -8.78 -1.90 -22.18
C GLY A 119 -7.57 -1.33 -21.41
N ALA A 120 -6.37 -1.74 -21.79
CA ALA A 120 -5.11 -1.29 -21.19
C ALA A 120 -3.93 -1.32 -22.17
N GLY A 121 -2.79 -0.77 -21.75
CA GLY A 121 -1.58 -0.69 -22.56
C GLY A 121 -1.56 0.54 -23.44
N PHE A 122 -1.33 0.35 -24.74
CA PHE A 122 -1.07 1.44 -25.69
C PHE A 122 -2.25 1.64 -26.66
N ARG A 123 -2.54 2.91 -26.99
CA ARG A 123 -3.50 3.32 -28.01
C ARG A 123 -2.86 4.36 -28.95
N GLY A 124 -3.32 4.36 -30.20
CA GLY A 124 -2.87 5.32 -31.21
C GLY A 124 -1.51 4.95 -31.80
N GLN A 125 -0.75 5.96 -32.21
CA GLN A 125 0.51 5.78 -32.92
C GLN A 125 1.69 5.66 -31.96
N VAL A 126 2.66 4.83 -32.36
CA VAL A 126 3.98 4.72 -31.74
C VAL A 126 5.00 5.14 -32.79
N LYS A 127 5.75 6.21 -32.53
CA LYS A 127 6.71 6.78 -33.48
C LYS A 127 8.05 7.07 -32.82
N LEU A 128 9.09 7.07 -33.63
CA LEU A 128 10.37 7.69 -33.28
C LEU A 128 10.53 8.98 -34.07
N THR A 129 10.77 10.08 -33.37
CA THR A 129 10.93 11.39 -33.98
C THR A 129 12.39 11.83 -33.96
N GLY A 130 12.73 12.79 -34.82
CA GLY A 130 14.05 13.39 -34.88
C GLY A 130 15.05 12.68 -35.80
N PHE A 131 14.62 11.71 -36.61
CA PHE A 131 15.48 11.06 -37.60
C PHE A 131 15.67 11.91 -38.87
N LYS A 132 16.83 11.78 -39.52
CA LYS A 132 17.22 12.59 -40.69
C LYS A 132 16.21 12.53 -41.85
N ASN A 133 15.61 11.36 -42.07
CA ASN A 133 14.68 11.11 -43.17
C ASN A 133 13.20 11.22 -42.74
N GLY A 134 12.92 11.91 -41.63
CA GLY A 134 11.60 12.01 -41.03
C GLY A 134 11.32 10.93 -39.99
N ASP A 135 10.16 11.04 -39.35
CA ASP A 135 9.76 10.15 -38.26
C ASP A 135 9.62 8.69 -38.73
N ILE A 136 10.01 7.76 -37.87
CA ILE A 136 9.83 6.32 -38.10
C ILE A 136 8.53 5.90 -37.40
N ASP A 137 7.56 5.42 -38.18
CA ASP A 137 6.31 4.86 -37.64
C ASP A 137 6.50 3.40 -37.22
N LEU A 138 6.44 3.15 -35.91
CA LEU A 138 6.54 1.83 -35.32
C LEU A 138 5.17 1.17 -35.12
N THR A 139 4.07 1.88 -35.38
CA THR A 139 2.70 1.41 -35.11
C THR A 139 2.36 0.12 -35.84
N GLN A 140 2.90 -0.07 -37.04
CA GLN A 140 2.71 -1.27 -37.89
C GLN A 140 4.00 -2.11 -38.01
N SER A 141 5.00 -1.86 -37.17
CA SER A 141 6.23 -2.65 -37.16
C SER A 141 5.99 -4.06 -36.60
N SER A 142 6.96 -4.94 -36.83
CA SER A 142 6.96 -6.26 -36.18
C SER A 142 7.26 -6.11 -34.69
N TRP A 143 6.32 -6.50 -33.85
CA TRP A 143 6.46 -6.51 -32.39
C TRP A 143 6.44 -7.95 -31.89
N THR A 144 7.38 -8.28 -31.00
CA THR A 144 7.41 -9.54 -30.27
C THR A 144 6.92 -9.31 -28.84
N TYR A 145 6.00 -10.16 -28.40
CA TYR A 145 5.27 -10.04 -27.16
C TYR A 145 5.67 -11.16 -26.21
N GLN A 146 5.91 -10.82 -24.95
CA GLN A 146 6.12 -11.78 -23.87
C GLN A 146 5.14 -11.45 -22.74
N ILE A 147 4.26 -12.39 -22.43
CA ILE A 147 3.31 -12.27 -21.32
C ILE A 147 4.06 -12.57 -20.02
N GLY A 148 3.90 -11.70 -19.04
CA GLY A 148 4.39 -11.88 -17.68
C GLY A 148 5.91 -11.87 -17.50
N LEU A 149 6.30 -12.17 -16.28
CA LEU A 149 7.69 -12.28 -15.83
C LEU A 149 8.15 -13.73 -15.84
N GLN A 150 9.44 -13.96 -16.04
CA GLN A 150 10.05 -15.28 -15.96
C GLN A 150 9.80 -15.90 -14.57
N GLY A 151 9.92 -15.12 -13.50
CA GLY A 151 9.67 -15.61 -12.15
C GLY A 151 8.20 -15.97 -11.88
N GLU A 152 7.24 -15.38 -12.60
CA GLU A 152 5.83 -15.78 -12.54
C GLU A 152 5.64 -17.16 -13.17
N PHE A 153 6.24 -17.39 -14.34
CA PHE A 153 6.16 -18.64 -15.08
C PHE A 153 6.90 -19.80 -14.38
N GLN A 154 8.10 -19.51 -13.87
CA GLN A 154 8.89 -20.47 -13.08
C GLN A 154 8.38 -20.65 -11.65
N LYS A 155 7.39 -19.85 -11.24
CA LYS A 155 6.75 -19.89 -9.92
C LYS A 155 7.77 -19.82 -8.78
N PHE A 156 8.63 -18.80 -8.79
CA PHE A 156 9.65 -18.58 -7.75
C PHE A 156 9.09 -18.50 -6.33
N TYR A 157 7.80 -18.21 -6.19
CA TYR A 157 7.05 -18.18 -4.94
C TYR A 157 6.57 -19.55 -4.43
N ALA A 158 6.73 -20.64 -5.18
CA ALA A 158 6.28 -21.97 -4.78
C ALA A 158 7.12 -22.54 -3.63
N VAL A 159 6.44 -23.07 -2.59
CA VAL A 159 7.09 -23.65 -1.39
C VAL A 159 7.98 -24.86 -1.73
N ASN A 160 7.51 -25.72 -2.64
CA ASN A 160 8.26 -26.89 -3.14
C ASN A 160 8.93 -26.59 -4.48
N GLY A 161 9.42 -25.36 -4.65
CA GLY A 161 10.04 -24.89 -5.89
C GLY A 161 11.20 -25.77 -6.34
N ASP A 162 11.45 -25.78 -7.65
CA ASP A 162 12.48 -26.61 -8.25
C ASP A 162 13.88 -26.23 -7.72
N ALA A 163 14.64 -27.24 -7.26
CA ALA A 163 16.00 -27.06 -6.75
C ALA A 163 16.98 -26.56 -7.83
N SER A 164 16.56 -26.57 -9.10
CA SER A 164 17.31 -26.06 -10.25
C SER A 164 17.47 -24.54 -10.28
N THR A 165 16.63 -23.78 -9.56
CA THR A 165 16.68 -22.32 -9.57
C THR A 165 17.87 -21.79 -8.75
N LYS A 166 18.84 -21.15 -9.42
CA LYS A 166 20.07 -20.63 -8.79
C LYS A 166 19.85 -19.27 -8.14
N TRP A 167 19.37 -19.27 -6.91
CA TRP A 167 19.34 -18.08 -6.06
C TRP A 167 20.76 -17.70 -5.61
N VAL A 168 21.09 -16.41 -5.66
CA VAL A 168 22.37 -15.87 -5.17
C VAL A 168 22.16 -15.15 -3.84
N GLU A 169 23.08 -15.29 -2.88
CA GLU A 169 23.05 -14.48 -1.65
C GLU A 169 23.30 -13.01 -1.97
N VAL A 170 22.57 -12.11 -1.29
CA VAL A 170 22.66 -10.67 -1.51
C VAL A 170 23.53 -10.07 -0.41
N SER A 171 24.62 -9.39 -0.79
CA SER A 171 25.36 -8.50 0.11
C SER A 171 24.75 -7.10 0.09
N LYS A 172 24.84 -6.38 1.22
CA LYS A 172 24.47 -4.95 1.31
C LYS A 172 25.33 -4.04 0.41
N GLU A 173 26.45 -4.55 -0.08
CA GLU A 173 27.41 -3.81 -0.91
C GLU A 173 27.05 -3.86 -2.41
N VAL A 174 26.14 -4.75 -2.81
CA VAL A 174 25.69 -4.88 -4.20
C VAL A 174 24.45 -4.01 -4.41
N LEU A 175 24.54 -3.08 -5.36
CA LEU A 175 23.36 -2.37 -5.87
C LEU A 175 22.61 -3.33 -6.80
N PRO A 176 21.36 -3.72 -6.48
CA PRO A 176 20.58 -4.59 -7.36
C PRO A 176 20.30 -3.90 -8.69
N ALA A 177 20.27 -4.68 -9.77
CA ALA A 177 19.50 -4.28 -10.94
C ALA A 177 18.02 -4.17 -10.54
N GLY A 178 17.31 -3.17 -11.06
CA GLY A 178 15.85 -3.14 -10.95
C GLY A 178 15.24 -4.42 -11.55
N PHE A 179 14.02 -4.78 -11.14
CA PHE A 179 13.39 -6.07 -11.50
C PHE A 179 14.15 -7.24 -10.87
N SER A 180 14.07 -7.34 -9.55
CA SER A 180 14.76 -8.37 -8.77
C SER A 180 13.78 -9.18 -7.93
N TRP A 181 13.98 -10.49 -7.91
CA TRP A 181 13.30 -11.40 -7.00
C TRP A 181 14.15 -11.66 -5.77
N TYR A 182 13.55 -11.56 -4.60
CA TYR A 182 14.15 -11.85 -3.30
C TYR A 182 13.37 -12.95 -2.61
N LYS A 183 14.08 -13.73 -1.79
CA LYS A 183 13.45 -14.69 -0.89
C LYS A 183 14.11 -14.69 0.48
N ALA A 184 13.34 -15.00 1.50
CA ALA A 184 13.79 -15.18 2.88
C ALA A 184 12.91 -16.22 3.57
N HIS A 185 13.42 -16.79 4.68
CA HIS A 185 12.63 -17.63 5.57
C HIS A 185 12.48 -16.92 6.92
N PHE A 186 11.33 -17.10 7.56
CA PHE A 186 11.04 -16.49 8.85
C PHE A 186 10.13 -17.36 9.73
N ASP A 187 10.26 -17.19 11.04
CA ASP A 187 9.35 -17.81 12.01
C ASP A 187 8.14 -16.92 12.26
N ALA A 188 6.97 -17.54 12.48
CA ALA A 188 5.76 -16.76 12.75
C ALA A 188 5.92 -15.99 14.07
N PRO A 189 5.54 -14.70 14.13
CA PRO A 189 5.51 -13.98 15.39
C PRO A 189 4.61 -14.69 16.40
N ASP A 190 4.89 -14.57 17.70
CA ASP A 190 4.03 -15.15 18.72
C ASP A 190 2.62 -14.52 18.75
N GLY A 191 1.72 -15.17 19.49
CA GLY A 191 0.37 -14.66 19.78
C GLY A 191 -0.62 -14.80 18.62
N THR A 192 -1.76 -14.12 18.77
CA THR A 192 -2.90 -14.21 17.84
C THR A 192 -3.14 -12.92 17.06
N ASP A 193 -2.38 -11.86 17.32
CA ASP A 193 -2.60 -10.55 16.71
C ASP A 193 -2.35 -10.58 15.19
N PRO A 194 -3.10 -9.82 14.38
CA PRO A 194 -2.83 -9.68 12.96
C PRO A 194 -1.35 -9.39 12.66
N VAL A 195 -0.81 -10.06 11.63
CA VAL A 195 0.57 -9.87 11.19
C VAL A 195 0.58 -9.00 9.95
N VAL A 196 1.54 -8.10 9.86
CA VAL A 196 1.78 -7.30 8.66
C VAL A 196 3.25 -7.35 8.28
N LEU A 197 3.51 -7.28 6.98
CA LEU A 197 4.81 -7.01 6.40
C LEU A 197 4.95 -5.50 6.19
N ASP A 198 5.99 -4.91 6.79
CA ASP A 198 6.35 -3.51 6.58
C ASP A 198 7.27 -3.39 5.36
N LEU A 199 6.73 -2.83 4.29
CA LEU A 199 7.41 -2.59 3.01
C LEU A 199 7.69 -1.09 2.80
N SER A 200 7.73 -0.29 3.87
CA SER A 200 8.00 1.16 3.77
C SER A 200 9.33 1.54 3.13
N THR A 201 10.32 0.64 3.14
CA THR A 201 11.64 0.83 2.51
C THR A 201 11.68 0.34 1.05
N MET A 202 10.64 -0.37 0.62
CA MET A 202 10.47 -0.88 -0.73
C MET A 202 9.72 0.13 -1.62
N SER A 203 9.63 -0.15 -2.91
CA SER A 203 9.05 0.78 -3.88
C SER A 203 7.78 0.25 -4.55
N LYS A 204 7.91 -0.68 -5.50
CA LYS A 204 6.77 -1.26 -6.22
C LYS A 204 7.05 -2.72 -6.55
N GLY A 205 6.05 -3.55 -6.36
CA GLY A 205 6.15 -4.94 -6.79
C GLY A 205 5.06 -5.82 -6.19
N GLN A 206 5.39 -7.08 -5.98
CA GLN A 206 4.48 -8.10 -5.50
C GLN A 206 5.14 -8.97 -4.43
N ALA A 207 4.35 -9.51 -3.50
CA ALA A 207 4.85 -10.32 -2.40
C ALA A 207 4.02 -11.60 -2.21
N TRP A 208 4.69 -12.66 -1.77
CA TRP A 208 4.11 -13.97 -1.47
C TRP A 208 4.59 -14.49 -0.13
N VAL A 209 3.69 -15.13 0.61
CA VAL A 209 4.03 -15.91 1.81
C VAL A 209 3.54 -17.33 1.63
N ASN A 210 4.43 -18.31 1.73
CA ASN A 210 4.14 -19.73 1.53
C ASN A 210 3.39 -20.00 0.21
N GLY A 211 3.75 -19.30 -0.86
CA GLY A 211 3.11 -19.40 -2.18
C GLY A 211 1.76 -18.67 -2.31
N HIS A 212 1.22 -18.09 -1.23
CA HIS A 212 0.03 -17.25 -1.30
C HIS A 212 0.40 -15.84 -1.70
N HIS A 213 -0.22 -15.34 -2.77
CA HIS A 213 -0.02 -13.97 -3.24
C HIS A 213 -0.66 -12.98 -2.27
N MET A 214 0.16 -12.15 -1.61
CA MET A 214 -0.29 -11.10 -0.70
C MET A 214 -0.91 -9.91 -1.44
N GLY A 215 -0.59 -9.77 -2.73
CA GLY A 215 -0.99 -8.65 -3.56
C GLY A 215 0.19 -7.75 -3.93
N ARG A 216 -0.16 -6.67 -4.64
CA ARG A 216 0.76 -5.63 -5.07
C ARG A 216 1.12 -4.74 -3.87
N TYR A 217 2.38 -4.36 -3.76
CA TYR A 217 2.79 -3.25 -2.92
C TYR A 217 3.24 -2.08 -3.79
N TRP A 218 2.87 -0.87 -3.36
CA TRP A 218 3.32 0.35 -4.01
C TRP A 218 3.37 1.52 -3.03
N THR A 219 4.58 1.95 -2.70
CA THR A 219 4.84 3.03 -1.74
C THR A 219 4.69 4.41 -2.40
N LEU A 220 3.50 4.69 -2.95
CA LEU A 220 3.16 6.01 -3.49
C LEU A 220 2.93 7.01 -2.36
N THR A 221 3.32 8.26 -2.54
CA THR A 221 3.03 9.32 -1.56
C THR A 221 1.67 9.95 -1.86
N ALA A 222 0.80 9.99 -0.85
CA ALA A 222 -0.48 10.68 -0.92
C ALA A 222 -0.29 12.20 -1.11
N PRO A 223 -1.26 12.91 -1.73
CA PRO A 223 -1.27 14.37 -1.77
C PRO A 223 -1.08 14.98 -0.38
N LYS A 224 -0.38 16.13 -0.30
CA LYS A 224 -0.15 16.82 0.98
C LYS A 224 -1.41 17.52 1.50
N ASP A 225 -2.31 17.88 0.60
CA ASP A 225 -3.54 18.61 0.90
C ASP A 225 -4.75 17.66 0.95
N GLY A 226 -5.84 18.10 1.58
CA GLY A 226 -7.12 17.39 1.65
C GLY A 226 -7.44 16.75 3.00
N CYS A 227 -6.45 16.58 3.88
CA CYS A 227 -6.68 16.11 5.24
C CYS A 227 -7.12 17.26 6.13
N GLN A 228 -8.26 17.10 6.79
CA GLN A 228 -8.72 18.07 7.78
C GLN A 228 -7.95 17.90 9.10
N GLU A 229 -7.67 19.01 9.78
CA GLU A 229 -7.09 18.94 11.12
C GLU A 229 -8.05 18.32 12.14
N ASN A 230 -9.35 18.60 11.99
CA ASN A 230 -10.42 18.11 12.85
C ASN A 230 -11.56 17.53 11.99
N CYS A 231 -11.94 16.29 12.25
CA CYS A 231 -13.11 15.64 11.63
C CYS A 231 -14.26 15.60 12.63
N ASP A 232 -15.41 16.19 12.27
CA ASP A 232 -16.65 16.14 13.05
C ASP A 232 -17.63 15.18 12.40
N TYR A 233 -18.16 14.23 13.17
CA TYR A 233 -19.15 13.27 12.69
C TYR A 233 -20.47 13.93 12.26
N ARG A 234 -20.80 15.11 12.81
CA ARG A 234 -22.04 15.85 12.52
C ARG A 234 -21.98 16.55 11.16
N GLY A 235 -23.15 16.79 10.58
CA GLY A 235 -23.29 17.47 9.29
C GLY A 235 -23.06 16.55 8.10
N ALA A 236 -23.26 17.07 6.90
CA ALA A 236 -23.13 16.30 5.66
C ALA A 236 -21.75 15.62 5.57
N TYR A 237 -21.74 14.38 5.10
CA TYR A 237 -20.52 13.62 4.86
C TYR A 237 -20.18 13.65 3.37
N ASN A 238 -18.87 13.68 3.07
CA ASN A 238 -18.30 13.31 1.79
C ASN A 238 -17.00 12.55 2.04
N GLU A 239 -16.48 11.90 1.01
CA GLU A 239 -15.29 11.05 1.06
C GLU A 239 -14.03 11.78 1.52
N ASN A 240 -13.98 13.11 1.34
CA ASN A 240 -12.83 13.94 1.71
C ASN A 240 -12.93 14.52 3.14
N LYS A 241 -14.07 14.36 3.81
CA LYS A 241 -14.34 15.06 5.09
C LYS A 241 -13.36 14.67 6.19
N CYS A 242 -12.96 13.40 6.24
CA CYS A 242 -12.16 12.84 7.33
C CYS A 242 -10.94 12.08 6.81
N THR A 243 -10.39 12.52 5.67
CA THR A 243 -9.18 11.94 5.08
C THR A 243 -8.00 12.11 6.03
N THR A 244 -7.17 11.08 6.13
CA THR A 244 -5.95 11.07 6.93
C THR A 244 -4.75 10.62 6.08
N ASN A 245 -3.53 10.68 6.64
CA ASN A 245 -2.29 10.27 5.99
C ASN A 245 -1.85 11.09 4.75
N CYS A 246 -2.30 12.33 4.61
CA CYS A 246 -1.78 13.24 3.57
C CYS A 246 -0.26 13.44 3.69
N GLY A 247 0.41 13.48 2.54
CA GLY A 247 1.87 13.60 2.43
C GLY A 247 2.66 12.38 2.91
N LYS A 248 2.00 11.30 3.33
CA LYS A 248 2.62 10.04 3.75
C LYS A 248 2.46 8.98 2.64
N PRO A 249 3.23 7.87 2.69
CA PRO A 249 2.96 6.73 1.83
C PRO A 249 1.52 6.23 1.96
N THR A 250 0.89 5.90 0.84
CA THR A 250 -0.51 5.45 0.77
C THR A 250 -0.72 4.13 1.49
N GLN A 251 0.28 3.24 1.45
CA GLN A 251 0.29 2.00 2.19
C GLN A 251 1.73 1.50 2.43
N THR A 252 2.06 1.22 3.69
CA THR A 252 3.35 0.64 4.09
C THR A 252 3.23 -0.75 4.69
N TRP A 253 2.07 -1.07 5.27
CA TRP A 253 1.79 -2.34 5.93
C TRP A 253 0.88 -3.19 5.05
N TYR A 254 1.32 -4.43 4.82
CA TYR A 254 0.63 -5.41 4.00
C TYR A 254 0.27 -6.61 4.85
N HIS A 255 -1.03 -6.89 4.97
CA HIS A 255 -1.54 -7.91 5.88
C HIS A 255 -1.13 -9.33 5.45
N ILE A 256 -0.62 -10.11 6.41
CA ILE A 256 -0.40 -11.55 6.28
C ILE A 256 -1.44 -12.25 7.15
N PRO A 257 -2.41 -12.96 6.55
CA PRO A 257 -3.33 -13.79 7.32
C PRO A 257 -2.59 -14.82 8.17
N ARG A 258 -2.89 -14.87 9.47
CA ARG A 258 -2.30 -15.84 10.41
C ARG A 258 -2.46 -17.29 9.92
N SER A 259 -3.55 -17.61 9.22
CA SER A 259 -3.81 -18.94 8.68
C SER A 259 -2.88 -19.36 7.53
N TRP A 260 -2.09 -18.43 6.96
CA TRP A 260 -1.07 -18.76 5.96
C TRP A 260 0.26 -19.16 6.59
N LEU A 261 0.44 -18.87 7.89
CA LEU A 261 1.70 -19.05 8.59
C LEU A 261 1.80 -20.43 9.25
N GLN A 262 2.96 -21.05 9.09
CA GLN A 262 3.45 -22.16 9.90
C GLN A 262 4.22 -21.61 11.11
N PRO A 263 4.42 -22.40 12.19
CA PRO A 263 5.18 -21.93 13.35
C PRO A 263 6.58 -21.44 13.01
N SER A 264 7.27 -22.12 12.08
CA SER A 264 8.63 -21.81 11.65
C SER A 264 8.77 -22.01 10.13
N ASP A 265 9.89 -21.53 9.59
CA ASP A 265 10.31 -21.79 8.20
C ASP A 265 9.29 -21.34 7.12
N ASN A 266 8.66 -20.19 7.34
CA ASN A 266 7.77 -19.59 6.36
C ASN A 266 8.57 -18.96 5.22
N LEU A 267 8.23 -19.28 3.99
CA LEU A 267 8.85 -18.70 2.80
C LEU A 267 8.22 -17.34 2.48
N LEU A 268 9.02 -16.28 2.51
CA LEU A 268 8.70 -14.97 1.94
C LEU A 268 9.38 -14.83 0.58
N VAL A 269 8.62 -14.47 -0.46
CA VAL A 269 9.15 -14.10 -1.77
C VAL A 269 8.66 -12.71 -2.14
N ILE A 270 9.55 -11.86 -2.65
CA ILE A 270 9.24 -10.49 -3.07
C ILE A 270 9.80 -10.30 -4.47
N PHE A 271 8.98 -9.79 -5.37
CA PHE A 271 9.43 -9.20 -6.63
C PHE A 271 9.44 -7.69 -6.47
N GLU A 272 10.60 -7.05 -6.67
CA GLU A 272 10.78 -5.59 -6.61
C GLU A 272 11.15 -5.04 -7.99
N GLU A 273 10.38 -4.07 -8.47
CA GLU A 273 10.53 -3.49 -9.80
C GLU A 273 11.57 -2.37 -9.86
N THR A 274 12.10 -1.93 -8.73
CA THR A 274 13.16 -0.91 -8.66
C THR A 274 14.44 -1.43 -8.02
N ASP A 275 15.39 -0.53 -7.77
CA ASP A 275 16.69 -0.81 -7.15
C ASP A 275 16.63 -0.98 -5.61
N LYS A 276 15.44 -1.17 -5.03
CA LYS A 276 15.30 -1.32 -3.57
C LYS A 276 15.73 -2.71 -3.12
N THR A 277 16.22 -2.77 -1.88
CA THR A 277 16.71 -4.00 -1.25
C THR A 277 15.83 -4.37 -0.06
N PRO A 278 15.65 -5.67 0.22
CA PRO A 278 14.74 -6.13 1.26
C PRO A 278 15.34 -6.10 2.67
N PHE A 279 16.55 -5.55 2.88
CA PHE A 279 17.25 -5.69 4.17
C PHE A 279 16.55 -5.03 5.36
N ASP A 280 15.75 -4.00 5.10
CA ASP A 280 15.09 -3.21 6.13
C ASP A 280 13.58 -3.50 6.22
N ILE A 281 13.08 -4.50 5.49
CA ILE A 281 11.70 -4.97 5.66
C ILE A 281 11.57 -5.67 7.01
N SER A 282 10.38 -5.63 7.61
CA SER A 282 10.15 -6.26 8.90
C SER A 282 8.74 -6.79 9.03
N LEU A 283 8.59 -7.85 9.83
CA LEU A 283 7.29 -8.32 10.28
C LEU A 283 6.88 -7.57 11.53
N LYS A 284 5.60 -7.17 11.58
CA LYS A 284 5.02 -6.48 12.73
C LYS A 284 3.71 -7.13 13.11
N ILE A 285 3.43 -7.15 14.41
CA ILE A 285 2.10 -7.46 14.93
C ILE A 285 1.30 -6.18 15.06
N ARG A 286 -0.02 -6.25 14.81
CA ARG A 286 -0.93 -5.12 14.88
C ARG A 286 -2.04 -5.40 15.87
N PHE A 287 -2.15 -4.52 16.86
CA PHE A 287 -3.26 -4.47 17.81
C PHE A 287 -3.62 -2.99 18.08
N THR A 288 -4.79 -2.77 18.64
CA THR A 288 -5.28 -1.46 19.07
C THR A 288 -4.51 -1.01 20.30
N GLY A 289 -3.45 -0.22 20.11
CA GLY A 289 -2.61 0.28 21.19
C GLY A 289 -3.30 1.35 22.05
N THR A 290 -3.97 2.32 21.44
CA THR A 290 -4.63 3.41 22.16
C THR A 290 -6.15 3.32 21.98
N VAL A 291 -6.89 3.38 23.08
CA VAL A 291 -8.36 3.40 23.08
C VAL A 291 -8.82 4.65 23.81
N CYS A 292 -9.77 5.37 23.21
CA CYS A 292 -10.30 6.62 23.76
C CYS A 292 -11.82 6.55 23.92
N GLY A 293 -12.35 7.30 24.88
CA GLY A 293 -13.79 7.49 25.04
C GLY A 293 -14.10 8.92 25.50
N GLN A 294 -15.12 9.53 24.92
CA GLN A 294 -15.59 10.86 25.30
C GLN A 294 -17.12 10.89 25.34
N VAL A 295 -17.68 11.01 26.54
CA VAL A 295 -19.13 10.91 26.76
C VAL A 295 -19.57 12.01 27.73
N SER A 296 -20.63 12.73 27.37
CA SER A 296 -21.26 13.78 28.19
C SER A 296 -22.34 13.20 29.11
N GLU A 297 -22.62 13.83 30.25
CA GLU A 297 -23.75 13.46 31.13
C GLU A 297 -25.08 13.37 30.37
N ASN A 298 -25.27 14.19 29.34
CA ASN A 298 -26.48 14.24 28.53
C ASN A 298 -26.45 13.30 27.31
N HIS A 299 -25.46 12.41 27.23
CA HIS A 299 -25.34 11.49 26.09
C HIS A 299 -26.47 10.46 26.11
N TYR A 300 -27.08 10.23 24.96
CA TYR A 300 -28.18 9.27 24.84
C TYR A 300 -27.69 7.83 25.07
N PRO A 301 -28.55 6.94 25.59
CA PRO A 301 -28.22 5.53 25.69
C PRO A 301 -27.99 4.91 24.30
N SER A 302 -27.31 3.76 24.26
CA SER A 302 -27.06 3.02 23.02
C SER A 302 -28.34 2.69 22.26
N LEU A 303 -28.28 2.67 20.92
CA LEU A 303 -29.43 2.42 20.04
C LEU A 303 -30.14 1.08 20.33
N ASN A 304 -29.42 0.08 20.84
CA ASN A 304 -29.99 -1.23 21.21
C ASN A 304 -31.02 -1.13 22.36
N LEU A 305 -30.92 -0.09 23.20
CA LEU A 305 -31.86 0.18 24.29
C LEU A 305 -33.07 0.99 23.81
N TRP A 306 -33.04 1.60 22.62
CA TRP A 306 -34.10 2.49 22.16
C TRP A 306 -35.42 1.75 21.87
N GLY A 307 -35.35 0.49 21.46
CA GLY A 307 -36.53 -0.35 21.21
C GLY A 307 -37.24 -0.86 22.47
N GLN A 308 -36.62 -0.72 23.66
CA GLN A 308 -37.18 -1.15 24.95
C GLN A 308 -37.72 0.01 25.79
N LEU A 309 -37.68 1.24 25.28
CA LEU A 309 -38.14 2.44 25.98
C LEU A 309 -39.67 2.56 25.99
N GLN A 310 -40.35 1.64 26.68
CA GLN A 310 -41.59 1.97 27.38
C GLN A 310 -41.22 2.34 28.81
N SER A 311 -41.24 3.64 29.11
CA SER A 311 -41.07 4.22 30.46
C SER A 311 -39.63 4.34 30.98
N SER A 312 -39.18 5.60 31.11
CA SER A 312 -38.21 6.14 32.08
C SER A 312 -37.13 5.22 32.68
N THR A 313 -36.32 4.55 31.85
CA THR A 313 -35.04 4.04 32.34
C THR A 313 -34.00 5.15 32.18
N ASN A 314 -33.72 5.86 33.28
CA ASN A 314 -32.54 6.73 33.43
C ASN A 314 -31.28 5.83 33.41
N THR A 315 -30.92 5.27 32.26
CA THR A 315 -29.62 4.62 32.12
C THR A 315 -28.58 5.73 32.11
N PRO A 316 -27.68 5.79 33.11
CA PRO A 316 -26.68 6.84 33.16
C PRO A 316 -25.76 6.73 31.96
N ALA A 317 -25.35 7.88 31.41
CA ALA A 317 -24.35 7.92 30.36
C ALA A 317 -23.07 7.24 30.87
N ALA A 318 -22.44 6.42 30.04
CA ALA A 318 -21.25 5.68 30.44
C ALA A 318 -20.19 5.66 29.33
N VAL A 319 -18.92 5.75 29.72
CA VAL A 319 -17.79 5.49 28.83
C VAL A 319 -17.52 3.98 28.85
N HIS A 320 -17.45 3.36 27.67
CA HIS A 320 -17.06 1.97 27.49
C HIS A 320 -15.70 1.92 26.80
N LEU A 321 -14.74 1.22 27.40
CA LEU A 321 -13.40 1.02 26.85
C LEU A 321 -13.12 -0.48 26.77
N GLN A 322 -12.51 -0.90 25.67
CA GLN A 322 -12.17 -2.30 25.43
C GLN A 322 -10.90 -2.39 24.57
N CYS A 323 -9.93 -3.18 25.04
CA CYS A 323 -8.77 -3.59 24.26
C CYS A 323 -9.08 -4.83 23.41
N ASP A 324 -8.25 -5.07 22.40
CA ASP A 324 -8.34 -6.29 21.57
C ASP A 324 -8.24 -7.57 22.43
N PRO A 325 -8.76 -8.72 21.95
CA PRO A 325 -8.62 -9.99 22.66
C PRO A 325 -7.16 -10.28 23.03
N GLY A 326 -6.93 -10.80 24.24
CA GLY A 326 -5.59 -11.09 24.76
C GLY A 326 -4.81 -9.86 25.26
N HIS A 327 -5.41 -8.66 25.22
CA HIS A 327 -4.81 -7.42 25.70
C HIS A 327 -5.53 -6.89 26.94
N THR A 328 -4.83 -6.10 27.74
CA THR A 328 -5.38 -5.38 28.89
C THR A 328 -5.01 -3.91 28.86
N ILE A 329 -5.82 -3.08 29.49
CA ILE A 329 -5.55 -1.67 29.72
C ILE A 329 -4.36 -1.58 30.69
N SER A 330 -3.17 -1.22 30.20
CA SER A 330 -1.95 -1.15 31.00
C SER A 330 -1.80 0.17 31.75
N SER A 331 -2.21 1.28 31.13
CA SER A 331 -2.10 2.61 31.69
C SER A 331 -3.25 3.51 31.25
N ILE A 332 -3.53 4.52 32.07
CA ILE A 332 -4.44 5.61 31.78
C ILE A 332 -3.55 6.79 31.37
N GLU A 333 -3.61 7.19 30.10
CA GLU A 333 -2.78 8.29 29.58
C GLU A 333 -3.47 9.65 29.81
N PHE A 334 -4.80 9.66 29.85
CA PHE A 334 -5.58 10.85 30.16
C PHE A 334 -6.92 10.48 30.79
N ALA A 335 -7.35 11.25 31.78
CA ALA A 335 -8.70 11.21 32.32
C ALA A 335 -9.13 12.60 32.80
N SER A 336 -10.29 13.06 32.35
CA SER A 336 -10.88 14.32 32.84
C SER A 336 -12.40 14.28 32.78
N TYR A 337 -13.02 14.35 33.95
CA TYR A 337 -14.44 14.65 34.12
C TYR A 337 -14.64 16.15 34.36
N GLY A 338 -15.36 16.84 33.48
CA GLY A 338 -15.58 18.29 33.55
C GLY A 338 -15.78 18.87 32.16
N THR A 339 -14.95 19.82 31.75
CA THR A 339 -15.01 20.47 30.43
C THR A 339 -13.79 20.15 29.54
N PRO A 340 -13.38 18.88 29.37
CA PRO A 340 -12.20 18.53 28.59
C PRO A 340 -12.31 19.02 27.13
N GLN A 341 -11.15 19.32 26.54
CA GLN A 341 -11.04 19.80 25.16
C GLN A 341 -10.16 18.87 24.33
N GLY A 342 -10.24 18.99 23.01
CA GLY A 342 -9.46 18.20 22.07
C GLY A 342 -10.14 16.90 21.66
N SER A 343 -9.34 16.00 21.08
CA SER A 343 -9.75 14.69 20.57
C SER A 343 -8.78 13.62 21.04
N CYS A 344 -9.07 12.35 20.76
CA CYS A 344 -8.20 11.22 21.11
C CYS A 344 -6.73 11.49 20.71
N GLN A 345 -5.78 11.18 21.61
CA GLN A 345 -4.34 11.48 21.54
C GLN A 345 -3.97 12.97 21.66
N LYS A 346 -4.95 13.86 21.82
CA LYS A 346 -4.79 15.32 21.94
C LYS A 346 -5.75 15.90 22.98
N PHE A 347 -6.16 15.10 23.96
CA PHE A 347 -7.04 15.60 25.02
C PHE A 347 -6.30 16.56 25.94
N SER A 348 -7.04 17.52 26.47
CA SER A 348 -6.55 18.49 27.46
C SER A 348 -7.61 18.80 28.50
N LYS A 349 -7.17 19.13 29.71
CA LYS A 349 -8.07 19.54 30.79
C LYS A 349 -8.69 20.89 30.45
N GLY A 350 -9.99 21.04 30.71
CA GLY A 350 -10.69 22.31 30.61
C GLY A 350 -10.58 23.17 31.87
N SER A 351 -11.37 24.24 31.92
CA SER A 351 -11.53 25.09 33.10
C SER A 351 -12.20 24.37 34.27
N CYS A 352 -12.94 23.29 34.00
CA CYS A 352 -13.54 22.41 34.99
C CYS A 352 -12.97 21.00 34.86
N HIS A 353 -12.49 20.45 35.97
CA HIS A 353 -11.88 19.14 36.04
C HIS A 353 -11.99 18.58 37.47
N ALA A 354 -12.54 17.37 37.62
CA ALA A 354 -12.53 16.65 38.88
C ALA A 354 -11.14 16.05 39.15
N SER A 355 -10.52 16.39 40.28
CA SER A 355 -9.15 15.97 40.61
C SER A 355 -8.99 14.46 40.80
N ASN A 356 -10.07 13.73 41.08
CA ASN A 356 -10.09 12.27 41.21
C ASN A 356 -10.35 11.54 39.89
N SER A 357 -10.45 12.24 38.74
CA SER A 357 -10.80 11.63 37.45
C SER A 357 -9.93 10.42 37.10
N GLU A 358 -8.62 10.55 37.26
CA GLU A 358 -7.65 9.50 36.94
C GLU A 358 -7.76 8.31 37.89
N LEU A 359 -7.98 8.55 39.19
CA LEU A 359 -8.14 7.50 40.20
C LEU A 359 -9.38 6.65 39.91
N VAL A 360 -10.53 7.29 39.66
CA VAL A 360 -11.78 6.58 39.37
C VAL A 360 -11.66 5.74 38.09
N VAL A 361 -11.03 6.29 37.05
CA VAL A 361 -10.80 5.57 35.80
C VAL A 361 -9.82 4.41 35.98
N SER A 362 -8.70 4.63 36.69
CA SER A 362 -7.70 3.59 36.96
C SER A 362 -8.30 2.41 37.73
N GLU A 363 -9.05 2.67 38.81
CA GLU A 363 -9.72 1.64 39.61
C GLU A 363 -10.72 0.81 38.78
N ALA A 364 -11.42 1.44 37.84
CA ALA A 364 -12.40 0.79 36.99
C ALA A 364 -11.77 -0.02 35.84
N CYS A 365 -10.65 0.45 35.28
CA CYS A 365 -10.16 -0.01 33.97
C CYS A 365 -8.79 -0.68 33.98
N GLN A 366 -7.86 -0.23 34.80
CA GLN A 366 -6.48 -0.67 34.72
C GLN A 366 -6.34 -2.17 35.05
N GLY A 367 -5.58 -2.89 34.24
CA GLY A 367 -5.40 -4.34 34.32
C GLY A 367 -6.56 -5.17 33.78
N ARG A 368 -7.64 -4.56 33.27
CA ARG A 368 -8.79 -5.25 32.67
C ARG A 368 -8.75 -5.16 31.15
N ASN A 369 -9.35 -6.13 30.46
CA ASN A 369 -9.54 -6.05 29.01
C ASN A 369 -10.60 -5.01 28.62
N SER A 370 -11.65 -4.89 29.42
CA SER A 370 -12.75 -3.94 29.20
C SER A 370 -13.26 -3.36 30.51
N CYS A 371 -13.79 -2.14 30.47
CA CYS A 371 -14.43 -1.48 31.60
C CYS A 371 -15.57 -0.57 31.15
N SER A 372 -16.43 -0.20 32.11
CA SER A 372 -17.49 0.79 31.93
C SER A 372 -17.47 1.75 33.11
N ILE A 373 -17.52 3.05 32.82
CA ILE A 373 -17.44 4.12 33.81
C ILE A 373 -18.68 5.00 33.69
N SER A 374 -19.44 5.14 34.76
CA SER A 374 -20.61 6.02 34.81
C SER A 374 -20.19 7.50 34.76
N VAL A 375 -20.71 8.25 33.81
CA VAL A 375 -20.50 9.69 33.63
C VAL A 375 -21.52 10.43 34.48
N SER A 376 -21.18 10.64 35.75
CA SER A 376 -22.10 11.22 36.73
C SER A 376 -21.36 11.87 37.90
N ASN A 377 -22.01 12.86 38.53
CA ASN A 377 -21.53 13.49 39.76
C ASN A 377 -21.41 12.50 40.94
N ASP A 378 -22.16 11.40 40.94
CA ASP A 378 -22.02 10.36 41.98
C ASP A 378 -20.67 9.64 41.91
N ALA A 379 -20.11 9.49 40.71
CA ALA A 379 -18.83 8.83 40.49
C ALA A 379 -17.63 9.77 40.70
N PHE A 380 -17.76 11.03 40.30
CA PHE A 380 -16.61 11.97 40.24
C PHE A 380 -16.74 13.18 41.18
N GLY A 381 -17.89 13.38 41.83
CA GLY A 381 -18.27 14.64 42.45
C GLY A 381 -18.73 15.69 41.43
N ASP A 382 -19.14 16.86 41.91
CA ASP A 382 -19.49 18.01 41.04
C ASP A 382 -18.35 19.05 41.02
N PRO A 383 -17.42 18.97 40.05
CA PRO A 383 -16.33 19.95 39.93
C PRO A 383 -16.78 21.34 39.45
N CYS A 384 -18.00 21.49 38.92
CA CYS A 384 -18.52 22.76 38.41
C CYS A 384 -20.05 22.74 38.35
N ASN A 385 -20.68 23.31 39.38
CA ASN A 385 -22.13 23.37 39.51
C ASN A 385 -22.78 24.08 38.31
N GLY A 386 -23.87 23.50 37.79
CA GLY A 386 -24.65 24.06 36.68
C GLY A 386 -24.01 23.92 35.29
N VAL A 387 -22.85 23.28 35.18
CA VAL A 387 -22.18 22.97 33.91
C VAL A 387 -22.34 21.48 33.62
N THR A 388 -22.76 21.13 32.40
CA THR A 388 -22.77 19.75 31.92
C THR A 388 -21.34 19.25 31.75
N LYS A 389 -21.00 18.16 32.46
CA LYS A 389 -19.70 17.53 32.39
C LYS A 389 -19.62 16.52 31.25
N THR A 390 -18.39 16.31 30.83
CA THR A 390 -17.98 15.26 29.90
C THR A 390 -16.82 14.52 30.53
N LEU A 391 -16.87 13.18 30.48
CA LEU A 391 -15.74 12.32 30.78
C LEU A 391 -14.99 12.06 29.47
N ALA A 392 -13.75 12.52 29.37
CA ALA A 392 -12.81 12.13 28.33
C ALA A 392 -11.71 11.24 28.94
N VAL A 393 -11.48 10.09 28.31
CA VAL A 393 -10.52 9.08 28.76
C VAL A 393 -9.67 8.62 27.57
N GLU A 394 -8.37 8.46 27.82
CA GLU A 394 -7.41 7.83 26.92
C GLU A 394 -6.65 6.76 27.69
N VAL A 395 -6.60 5.55 27.13
CA VAL A 395 -5.92 4.42 27.73
C VAL A 395 -4.99 3.75 26.74
N GLN A 396 -3.92 3.15 27.26
CA GLN A 396 -3.01 2.31 26.49
C GLN A 396 -3.31 0.83 26.79
N CYS A 397 -3.40 0.05 25.72
CA CYS A 397 -3.50 -1.40 25.74
C CYS A 397 -2.13 -2.02 25.51
N SER A 398 -1.89 -3.17 26.15
CA SER A 398 -0.72 -4.02 25.90
C SER A 398 -1.11 -5.49 26.05
N ALA A 399 -0.28 -6.37 25.47
CA ALA A 399 -0.48 -7.80 25.58
C ALA A 399 -0.54 -8.23 27.05
N TYR A 400 -1.49 -9.10 27.38
CA TYR A 400 -1.63 -9.61 28.73
C TYR A 400 -0.40 -10.46 29.10
N ILE A 401 0.48 -9.91 29.94
CA ILE A 401 1.55 -10.68 30.57
C ILE A 401 0.94 -11.46 31.73
N GLY A 402 0.20 -12.52 31.40
CA GLY A 402 -0.05 -13.58 32.38
C GLY A 402 1.31 -14.12 32.81
N SER A 403 1.58 -14.14 34.11
CA SER A 403 2.83 -14.64 34.70
C SER A 403 3.38 -15.81 33.88
N SER A 404 4.56 -15.62 33.30
CA SER A 404 5.29 -16.63 32.55
C SER A 404 5.24 -17.95 33.30
N ALA A 405 4.52 -18.93 32.74
CA ALA A 405 4.77 -20.32 33.09
C ALA A 405 6.20 -20.58 32.63
N SER A 406 7.12 -20.59 33.59
CA SER A 406 8.50 -20.99 33.38
C SER A 406 8.50 -22.37 32.73
N LYS A 407 9.04 -22.49 31.53
CA LYS A 407 9.66 -23.71 31.02
C LYS A 407 10.51 -23.42 29.79
#